data_AF-A0A6A5FK85-F1
#
_entry.id   AF-A0A6A5FK85-F1
#
_cell.length_a   1.000
_cell.length_b   1.000
_cell.length_c   1.000
_cell.angle_alpha   90.00
_cell.angle_beta   90.00
_cell.angle_gamma   90.00
#
_symmetry.space_group_name_H-M   'P 1'
#
loop_
_entity.id
_entity.type
_entity.pdbx_description
1 polymer ?
#
loop_
_entity_poly.entity_id
_entity_poly.type
_entity_poly.pdbx_seq_one_letter_code
_entity_poly.pdbx_strand_id
1 'polypeptide(L)'
;MDEDTEYEEEEEPPEGEENEIPLKMTDLVPPKEKVLPIPEGSAFFCLSNTNPIRVACHTLIHHHIFCNLILVFIILSSCSLAAEDPIRAHSFRNNILGYADYAFTSIFTVEILFKMTVHGAFLHQGSFCRNWFNLLDLLVVSVSLVSFFLHSSAISVVKILRVLRVLRPLRAINRAKGLKHVVQCVFVAIRTIGNIMIVTTLLQFMFACIGVQLFKGKFYRCTDEAKHTPEQCKGTFVVYKDGDVNHPMVRERIWQNSDFNFDNVLSGMMALFTVSTFEGWPALLYKAIDANGENSGPIYNYRVEISIFFIVYIIIIAFFMMNIFVGFVIITFREQGEQEYKNCELDKNQRQCVEYALKAQPLKLYIPKNPVQYKFCHHNPPGL
;
A
#
# COMPACT_ATOMS: atom_id res chain seq x y z
N MET A 1 24.46 33.72 31.44
CA MET A 1 24.58 33.09 30.11
C MET A 1 23.32 32.27 29.91
N ASP A 2 22.14 32.88 29.86
CA ASP A 2 21.63 33.96 28.99
C ASP A 2 21.45 33.53 27.53
N GLU A 3 20.31 34.00 26.99
CA GLU A 3 19.70 33.83 25.66
C GLU A 3 18.75 32.63 25.56
N ASP A 4 17.50 32.73 26.03
CA ASP A 4 16.35 33.55 25.57
C ASP A 4 15.96 33.32 24.10
N THR A 5 14.79 32.73 23.90
CA THR A 5 13.78 33.30 22.98
C THR A 5 12.39 32.77 23.29
N GLU A 6 11.62 33.67 23.90
CA GLU A 6 10.18 33.77 24.03
C GLU A 6 9.35 33.14 22.90
N TYR A 7 8.29 32.43 23.28
CA TYR A 7 7.04 32.39 22.53
C TYR A 7 5.99 33.06 23.40
N GLU A 8 5.55 34.23 22.95
CA GLU A 8 4.63 35.15 23.61
C GLU A 8 3.27 34.48 23.92
N GLU A 9 2.85 34.61 25.18
CA GLU A 9 1.45 34.55 25.60
C GLU A 9 0.76 35.82 25.10
N GLU A 10 -0.25 35.70 24.24
CA GLU A 10 -1.23 36.78 24.04
C GLU A 10 -2.50 36.43 24.83
N GLU A 11 -2.78 37.31 25.79
CA GLU A 11 -3.91 37.33 26.72
C GLU A 11 -5.27 37.40 26.00
N GLU A 12 -6.27 36.72 26.60
CA GLU A 12 -7.69 36.84 26.25
C GLU A 12 -8.21 38.26 26.53
N PRO A 13 -8.94 38.91 25.60
CA PRO A 13 -9.80 40.03 25.94
C PRO A 13 -11.23 39.55 26.30
N PRO A 14 -11.97 40.32 27.13
CA PRO A 14 -13.17 39.85 27.82
C PRO A 14 -14.39 39.74 26.90
N GLU A 15 -15.32 38.87 27.32
CA GLU A 15 -16.67 38.74 26.79
C GLU A 15 -17.34 40.11 26.61
N GLY A 16 -17.84 40.38 25.40
CA GLY A 16 -18.51 41.63 25.06
C GLY A 16 -19.38 41.50 23.80
N GLU A 17 -20.67 41.33 24.06
CA GLU A 17 -21.85 41.73 23.29
C GLU A 17 -22.05 41.25 21.84
N GLU A 18 -23.07 40.39 21.75
CA GLU A 18 -23.97 40.10 20.61
C GLU A 18 -23.92 41.13 19.47
N ASN A 19 -23.42 40.70 18.31
CA ASN A 19 -23.85 41.23 17.03
C ASN A 19 -24.07 40.06 16.07
N GLU A 20 -25.35 39.79 15.80
CA GLU A 20 -25.81 38.83 14.79
C GLU A 20 -25.17 39.14 13.43
N ILE A 21 -24.23 38.31 12.99
CA ILE A 21 -23.78 38.29 11.60
C ILE A 21 -24.70 37.30 10.87
N PRO A 22 -25.56 37.73 9.93
CA PRO A 22 -26.37 36.79 9.17
C PRO A 22 -25.45 35.92 8.31
N LEU A 23 -25.42 34.63 8.63
CA LEU A 23 -24.66 33.59 7.95
C LEU A 23 -25.03 33.59 6.46
N LYS A 24 -24.17 34.16 5.62
CA LYS A 24 -24.43 34.25 4.18
C LYS A 24 -24.38 32.85 3.58
N MET A 25 -25.41 32.54 2.80
CA MET A 25 -25.63 31.30 2.03
C MET A 25 -24.46 30.87 1.12
N THR A 26 -23.42 31.70 0.99
CA THR A 26 -22.19 31.46 0.24
C THR A 26 -21.22 30.49 0.91
N ASP A 27 -21.34 30.20 2.22
CA ASP A 27 -20.45 29.25 2.91
C ASP A 27 -20.83 27.77 2.74
N LEU A 28 -22.00 27.51 2.14
CA LEU A 28 -22.49 26.16 1.80
C LEU A 28 -22.13 25.72 0.37
N VAL A 29 -21.44 26.57 -0.39
CA VAL A 29 -20.93 26.20 -1.72
C VAL A 29 -19.64 25.41 -1.51
N PRO A 30 -19.51 24.17 -2.02
CA PRO A 30 -18.24 23.45 -1.95
C PRO A 30 -17.14 24.35 -2.55
N PRO A 31 -16.00 24.54 -1.87
CA PRO A 31 -15.01 25.52 -2.30
C PRO A 31 -14.62 25.21 -3.74
N LYS A 32 -14.89 26.16 -4.65
CA LYS A 32 -14.39 26.08 -6.02
C LYS A 32 -12.88 25.88 -5.93
N GLU A 33 -12.41 24.83 -6.58
CA GLU A 33 -11.04 24.38 -6.51
C GLU A 33 -10.09 25.51 -6.92
N LYS A 34 -9.50 26.18 -5.92
CA LYS A 34 -8.59 27.30 -6.16
C LYS A 34 -7.33 26.72 -6.79
N VAL A 35 -7.09 27.05 -8.07
CA VAL A 35 -5.81 26.80 -8.74
C VAL A 35 -4.72 27.43 -7.87
N LEU A 36 -3.70 26.64 -7.49
CA LEU A 36 -2.62 27.18 -6.66
C LEU A 36 -1.96 28.36 -7.38
N PRO A 37 -1.68 29.47 -6.67
CA PRO A 37 -0.99 30.61 -7.25
C PRO A 37 0.44 30.21 -7.68
N ILE A 38 0.96 30.88 -8.72
CA ILE A 38 2.33 30.67 -9.23
C ILE A 38 3.31 30.93 -8.07
N PRO A 39 4.24 30.01 -7.75
CA PRO A 39 5.19 30.20 -6.65
C PRO A 39 6.01 31.48 -6.85
N GLU A 40 6.16 32.30 -5.81
CA GLU A 40 6.76 33.65 -5.90
C GLU A 40 8.27 33.67 -6.25
N GLY A 41 8.93 32.52 -6.38
CA GLY A 41 10.34 32.43 -6.78
C GLY A 41 10.56 32.40 -8.30
N SER A 42 11.71 32.88 -8.77
CA SER A 42 12.15 32.74 -10.18
C SER A 42 12.55 31.29 -10.50
N ALA A 43 11.93 30.69 -11.52
CA ALA A 43 12.34 29.36 -11.99
C ALA A 43 13.67 29.43 -12.76
N PHE A 44 14.60 28.51 -12.46
CA PHE A 44 15.94 28.44 -13.07
C PHE A 44 16.75 29.75 -13.04
N PHE A 45 16.51 30.63 -12.06
CA PHE A 45 17.15 31.95 -11.92
C PHE A 45 16.95 32.94 -13.07
N CYS A 46 16.26 32.56 -14.16
CA CYS A 46 16.03 33.41 -15.34
C CYS A 46 14.54 33.68 -15.64
N LEU A 47 13.62 32.84 -15.15
CA LEU A 47 12.18 32.95 -15.43
C LEU A 47 11.45 33.56 -14.22
N SER A 48 11.31 34.90 -14.22
CA SER A 48 10.48 35.63 -13.24
C SER A 48 8.99 35.24 -13.34
N ASN A 49 8.21 35.53 -12.31
CA ASN A 49 6.76 35.23 -12.22
C ASN A 49 5.93 35.87 -13.34
N THR A 50 6.45 36.93 -13.95
CA THR A 50 5.81 37.72 -15.00
C THR A 50 6.14 37.28 -16.43
N ASN A 51 7.04 36.29 -16.62
CA ASN A 51 7.45 35.89 -17.96
C ASN A 51 6.27 35.21 -18.71
N PRO A 52 5.92 35.65 -19.94
CA PRO A 52 4.79 35.11 -20.69
C PRO A 52 4.90 33.59 -20.93
N ILE A 53 6.12 33.07 -21.05
CA ILE A 53 6.36 31.62 -21.23
C ILE A 53 5.95 30.85 -19.98
N ARG A 54 6.26 31.37 -18.78
CA ARG A 54 5.91 30.74 -17.50
C ARG A 54 4.41 30.79 -17.25
N VAL A 55 3.77 31.92 -17.55
CA VAL A 55 2.31 32.08 -17.46
C VAL A 55 1.59 31.16 -18.45
N ALA A 56 2.06 31.07 -19.70
CA ALA A 56 1.51 30.16 -20.69
C ALA A 56 1.66 28.68 -20.28
N CYS A 57 2.83 28.28 -19.78
CA CYS A 57 3.05 26.92 -19.26
C CYS A 57 2.14 26.62 -18.05
N HIS A 58 1.95 27.58 -17.15
CA HIS A 58 1.04 27.44 -16.01
C HIS A 58 -0.40 27.22 -16.48
N THR A 59 -0.89 28.06 -17.40
CA THR A 59 -2.23 27.89 -17.99
C THR A 59 -2.40 26.55 -18.70
N LEU A 60 -1.36 26.08 -19.42
CA LEU A 60 -1.39 24.80 -20.13
C LEU A 60 -1.44 23.61 -19.16
N ILE A 61 -0.63 23.58 -18.12
CA ILE A 61 -0.55 22.46 -17.16
C ILE A 61 -1.85 22.31 -16.35
N HIS A 62 -2.51 23.42 -16.05
CA HIS A 62 -3.77 23.43 -15.32
C HIS A 62 -5.00 23.22 -16.22
N HIS A 63 -4.82 23.17 -17.55
CA HIS A 63 -5.92 22.94 -18.46
C HIS A 63 -6.47 21.51 -18.34
N HIS A 64 -7.79 21.38 -18.20
CA HIS A 64 -8.45 20.09 -17.98
C HIS A 64 -8.16 19.06 -19.08
N ILE A 65 -8.08 19.50 -20.34
CA ILE A 65 -7.71 18.61 -21.47
C ILE A 65 -6.29 18.07 -21.31
N PHE A 66 -5.33 18.91 -20.92
CA PHE A 66 -3.94 18.46 -20.73
C PHE A 66 -3.84 17.45 -19.58
N CYS A 67 -4.52 17.71 -18.46
CA CYS A 67 -4.61 16.77 -17.34
C CYS A 67 -5.17 15.41 -17.76
N ASN A 68 -6.29 15.38 -18.50
CA ASN A 68 -6.91 14.14 -18.95
C ASN A 68 -6.07 13.40 -19.99
N LEU A 69 -5.41 14.11 -20.91
CA LEU A 69 -4.52 13.51 -21.88
C LEU A 69 -3.33 12.81 -21.22
N ILE A 70 -2.69 13.46 -20.26
CA ILE A 70 -1.59 12.86 -19.49
C ILE A 70 -2.08 11.62 -18.73
N LEU A 71 -3.27 11.67 -18.12
CA LEU A 71 -3.86 10.51 -17.45
C LEU A 71 -4.09 9.34 -18.41
N VAL A 72 -4.63 9.60 -19.61
CA VAL A 72 -4.80 8.57 -20.65
C VAL A 72 -3.46 7.97 -21.04
N PHE A 73 -2.41 8.77 -21.22
CA PHE A 73 -1.08 8.24 -21.52
C PHE A 73 -0.47 7.43 -20.37
N ILE A 74 -0.72 7.78 -19.12
CA ILE A 74 -0.33 6.95 -17.96
C ILE A 74 -1.01 5.57 -18.03
N ILE A 75 -2.30 5.54 -18.33
CA ILE A 75 -3.07 4.29 -18.45
C ILE A 75 -2.54 3.46 -19.63
N LEU A 76 -2.38 4.06 -20.82
CA LEU A 76 -1.84 3.36 -21.99
C LEU A 76 -0.42 2.84 -21.76
N SER A 77 0.43 3.61 -21.08
CA SER A 77 1.78 3.16 -20.70
C SER A 77 1.76 1.98 -19.73
N SER A 78 0.79 1.96 -18.80
CA SER A 78 0.59 0.85 -17.86
C SER A 78 0.09 -0.40 -18.57
N CYS A 79 -0.84 -0.25 -19.52
CA CYS A 79 -1.30 -1.36 -20.37
C CYS A 79 -0.17 -1.91 -21.26
N SER A 80 0.70 -1.04 -21.78
CA SER A 80 1.89 -1.44 -22.55
C SER A 80 2.83 -2.32 -21.70
N LEU A 81 3.07 -1.94 -20.45
CA LEU A 81 3.88 -2.75 -19.52
C LEU A 81 3.23 -4.11 -19.23
N ALA A 82 1.91 -4.15 -19.02
CA ALA A 82 1.18 -5.39 -18.78
C ALA A 82 1.16 -6.34 -20.01
N ALA A 83 1.30 -5.79 -21.21
CA ALA A 83 1.29 -6.55 -22.46
C ALA A 83 2.67 -7.14 -22.84
N GLU A 84 3.74 -6.80 -22.11
CA GLU A 84 5.09 -7.27 -22.38
C GLU A 84 5.22 -8.80 -22.18
N ASP A 85 5.89 -9.49 -23.11
CA ASP A 85 6.22 -10.91 -22.95
C ASP A 85 7.49 -11.07 -22.10
N PRO A 86 7.43 -11.62 -20.88
CA PRO A 86 8.62 -11.78 -20.06
C PRO A 86 9.58 -12.87 -20.58
N ILE A 87 9.08 -13.83 -21.38
CA ILE A 87 9.86 -14.97 -21.84
C ILE A 87 10.52 -14.65 -23.19
N ARG A 88 9.78 -14.03 -24.11
CA ARG A 88 10.24 -13.78 -25.49
C ARG A 88 10.64 -12.34 -25.72
N ALA A 89 11.83 -11.98 -25.25
CA ALA A 89 12.38 -10.62 -25.35
C ALA A 89 12.42 -10.04 -26.78
N HIS A 90 12.68 -10.85 -27.80
CA HIS A 90 12.79 -10.42 -29.21
C HIS A 90 11.50 -10.62 -30.03
N SER A 91 10.35 -10.81 -29.38
CA SER A 91 9.07 -10.90 -30.09
C SER A 91 8.73 -9.58 -30.81
N PHE A 92 8.06 -9.66 -31.97
CA PHE A 92 7.52 -8.50 -32.69
C PHE A 92 6.69 -7.59 -31.77
N ARG A 93 5.91 -8.19 -30.87
CA ARG A 93 5.15 -7.49 -29.82
C ARG A 93 6.07 -6.63 -28.96
N ASN A 94 7.14 -7.21 -28.41
CA ASN A 94 8.06 -6.50 -27.52
C ASN A 94 8.82 -5.37 -28.26
N ASN A 95 9.08 -5.53 -29.56
CA ASN A 95 9.66 -4.47 -30.37
C ASN A 95 8.71 -3.27 -30.52
N ILE A 96 7.43 -3.51 -30.83
CA ILE A 96 6.39 -2.45 -30.88
C ILE A 96 6.23 -1.79 -29.52
N LEU A 97 6.14 -2.58 -28.45
CA LEU A 97 6.01 -2.07 -27.09
C LEU A 97 7.23 -1.20 -26.70
N GLY A 98 8.43 -1.56 -27.17
CA GLY A 98 9.63 -0.75 -27.00
C GLY A 98 9.53 0.64 -27.63
N TYR A 99 9.00 0.73 -28.86
CA TYR A 99 8.74 2.02 -29.51
C TYR A 99 7.65 2.83 -28.80
N ALA A 100 6.58 2.18 -28.34
CA ALA A 100 5.54 2.82 -27.55
C ALA A 100 6.12 3.39 -26.24
N ASP A 101 6.99 2.64 -25.57
CA ASP A 101 7.71 3.07 -24.36
C ASP A 101 8.56 4.32 -24.57
N TYR A 102 9.23 4.42 -25.73
CA TYR A 102 9.98 5.61 -26.12
C TYR A 102 9.06 6.82 -26.32
N ALA A 103 7.92 6.63 -26.99
CA ALA A 103 6.92 7.67 -27.19
C ALA A 103 6.33 8.17 -25.86
N PHE A 104 5.91 7.26 -24.96
CA PHE A 104 5.38 7.62 -23.65
C PHE A 104 6.42 8.36 -22.80
N THR A 105 7.67 7.88 -22.77
CA THR A 105 8.74 8.53 -22.00
C THR A 105 9.01 9.94 -22.53
N SER A 106 8.97 10.15 -23.85
CA SER A 106 9.13 11.48 -24.45
C SER A 106 8.00 12.43 -24.03
N ILE A 107 6.74 11.98 -24.08
CA ILE A 107 5.57 12.76 -23.64
C ILE A 107 5.71 13.14 -22.16
N PHE A 108 6.09 12.19 -21.31
CA PHE A 108 6.29 12.45 -19.88
C PHE A 108 7.48 13.34 -19.58
N THR A 109 8.54 13.27 -20.38
CA THR A 109 9.68 14.18 -20.27
C THR A 109 9.24 15.62 -20.55
N VAL A 110 8.45 15.83 -21.61
CA VAL A 110 7.88 17.16 -21.93
C VAL A 110 6.97 17.66 -20.81
N GLU A 111 6.13 16.80 -20.24
CA GLU A 111 5.29 17.14 -19.07
C GLU A 111 6.13 17.62 -17.88
N ILE A 112 7.21 16.93 -17.55
CA ILE A 112 8.10 17.30 -16.44
C ILE A 112 8.83 18.60 -16.72
N LEU A 113 9.29 18.81 -17.96
CA LEU A 113 9.91 20.07 -18.37
C LEU A 113 8.95 21.23 -18.18
N PHE A 114 7.68 21.11 -18.61
CA PHE A 114 6.67 22.14 -18.34
C PHE A 114 6.44 22.35 -16.84
N LYS A 115 6.36 21.29 -16.03
CA LYS A 115 6.20 21.44 -14.58
C LYS A 115 7.40 22.14 -13.93
N MET A 116 8.62 21.82 -14.35
CA MET A 116 9.85 22.42 -13.85
C MET A 116 10.00 23.89 -14.27
N THR A 117 9.53 24.30 -15.46
CA THR A 117 9.55 25.72 -15.86
C THR A 117 8.58 26.57 -15.04
N VAL A 118 7.46 25.98 -14.59
CA VAL A 118 6.45 26.67 -13.76
C VAL A 118 6.84 26.72 -12.29
N HIS A 119 7.24 25.57 -11.72
CA HIS A 119 7.48 25.37 -10.30
C HIS A 119 8.96 25.38 -9.93
N GLY A 120 9.89 25.70 -10.84
CA GLY A 120 11.34 25.68 -10.63
C GLY A 120 11.94 24.33 -10.18
N ALA A 121 13.27 24.23 -10.19
CA ALA A 121 13.97 22.97 -9.92
C ALA A 121 14.22 22.71 -8.42
N PHE A 122 15.05 23.53 -7.75
CA PHE A 122 15.57 23.18 -6.42
C PHE A 122 15.58 24.29 -5.35
N LEU A 123 15.59 25.58 -5.71
CA LEU A 123 16.01 26.63 -4.76
C LEU A 123 14.91 27.42 -4.03
N HIS A 124 13.63 27.32 -4.39
CA HIS A 124 12.55 28.12 -3.75
C HIS A 124 11.56 27.26 -2.95
N GLN A 125 10.89 27.91 -1.99
CA GLN A 125 9.82 27.34 -1.18
C GLN A 125 8.62 27.03 -2.11
N GLY A 126 8.38 25.75 -2.39
CA GLY A 126 7.43 25.30 -3.41
C GLY A 126 8.05 24.59 -4.63
N SER A 127 9.37 24.40 -4.64
CA SER A 127 10.10 23.74 -5.74
C SER A 127 9.57 22.35 -6.07
N PHE A 128 9.59 22.00 -7.37
CA PHE A 128 9.10 20.73 -7.89
C PHE A 128 9.64 19.51 -7.13
N CYS A 129 10.95 19.49 -6.82
CA CYS A 129 11.59 18.34 -6.19
C CYS A 129 11.33 18.19 -4.68
N ARG A 130 10.74 19.19 -4.02
CA ARG A 130 10.45 19.12 -2.56
C ARG A 130 9.14 18.38 -2.26
N ASN A 131 8.24 18.27 -3.22
CA ASN A 131 7.02 17.49 -3.09
C ASN A 131 7.31 16.01 -3.44
N TRP A 132 7.05 15.11 -2.50
CA TRP A 132 7.33 13.67 -2.64
C TRP A 132 6.68 13.03 -3.87
N PHE A 133 5.45 13.46 -4.23
CA PHE A 133 4.73 12.93 -5.39
C PHE A 133 5.32 13.42 -6.73
N ASN A 134 5.82 14.65 -6.76
CA ASN A 134 6.49 15.22 -7.93
C ASN A 134 7.91 14.64 -8.09
N LEU A 135 8.57 14.33 -6.97
CA LEU A 135 9.85 13.63 -6.96
C LEU A 135 9.71 12.20 -7.52
N LEU A 136 8.62 11.50 -7.21
CA LEU A 136 8.29 10.20 -7.82
C LEU A 136 8.14 10.34 -9.34
N ASP A 137 7.36 11.31 -9.81
CA ASP A 137 7.21 11.61 -11.24
C ASP A 137 8.56 11.84 -11.93
N LEU A 138 9.46 12.61 -11.29
CA LEU A 138 10.81 12.87 -11.79
C LEU A 138 11.64 11.59 -11.86
N LEU A 139 11.68 10.82 -10.77
CA LEU A 139 12.45 9.58 -10.65
C LEU A 139 12.07 8.59 -11.77
N VAL A 140 10.77 8.40 -12.02
CA VAL A 140 10.28 7.46 -13.04
C VAL A 140 10.74 7.87 -14.44
N VAL A 141 10.70 9.17 -14.76
CA VAL A 141 11.16 9.68 -16.07
C VAL A 141 12.68 9.59 -16.18
N SER A 142 13.42 9.98 -15.14
CA SER A 142 14.88 9.89 -15.12
C SER A 142 15.38 8.45 -15.31
N VAL A 143 14.81 7.48 -14.61
CA VAL A 143 15.14 6.05 -14.77
C VAL A 143 14.85 5.56 -16.19
N SER A 144 13.74 6.00 -16.79
CA SER A 144 13.37 5.64 -18.16
C SER A 144 14.37 6.21 -19.18
N LEU A 145 14.81 7.47 -19.01
CA LEU A 145 15.82 8.10 -19.87
C LEU A 145 17.18 7.42 -19.74
N VAL A 146 17.67 7.20 -18.51
CA VAL A 146 18.94 6.51 -18.24
C VAL A 146 18.94 5.10 -18.83
N SER A 147 17.81 4.40 -18.75
CA SER A 147 17.67 3.07 -19.35
C SER A 147 17.83 3.07 -20.88
N PHE A 148 17.49 4.15 -21.58
CA PHE A 148 17.73 4.30 -23.02
C PHE A 148 19.18 4.63 -23.35
N PHE A 149 19.82 5.51 -22.58
CA PHE A 149 21.22 5.90 -22.80
C PHE A 149 22.23 4.78 -22.49
N LEU A 150 21.94 3.91 -21.52
CA LEU A 150 22.84 2.83 -21.09
C LEU A 150 22.72 1.53 -21.89
N HIS A 151 22.01 1.52 -23.02
CA HIS A 151 21.73 0.30 -23.79
C HIS A 151 22.99 -0.41 -24.30
N SER A 152 24.14 0.27 -24.36
CA SER A 152 25.38 -0.21 -24.98
C SER A 152 26.46 -0.72 -24.02
N SER A 153 26.39 -0.48 -22.70
CA SER A 153 27.57 -0.67 -21.82
C SER A 153 27.38 -1.45 -20.51
N ALA A 154 26.16 -1.75 -20.03
CA ALA A 154 25.97 -2.48 -18.76
C ALA A 154 24.71 -3.36 -18.70
N ILE A 155 24.81 -4.65 -19.08
CA ILE A 155 23.67 -5.58 -19.23
C ILE A 155 22.93 -5.87 -17.90
N SER A 156 23.63 -5.95 -16.76
CA SER A 156 23.00 -6.26 -15.45
C SER A 156 22.23 -5.08 -14.87
N VAL A 157 22.81 -3.88 -14.90
CA VAL A 157 22.18 -2.65 -14.41
C VAL A 157 20.95 -2.30 -15.24
N VAL A 158 21.02 -2.49 -16.56
CA VAL A 158 19.89 -2.25 -17.47
C VAL A 158 18.69 -3.15 -17.15
N LYS A 159 18.88 -4.38 -16.65
CA LYS A 159 17.76 -5.25 -16.22
C LYS A 159 17.01 -4.67 -15.02
N ILE A 160 17.71 -4.16 -14.01
CA ILE A 160 17.10 -3.57 -12.81
C ILE A 160 16.37 -2.26 -13.16
N LEU A 161 16.97 -1.42 -14.02
CA LEU A 161 16.34 -0.19 -14.49
C LEU A 161 15.04 -0.45 -15.28
N ARG A 162 14.92 -1.59 -15.95
CA ARG A 162 13.66 -2.02 -16.59
C ARG A 162 12.58 -2.36 -15.56
N VAL A 163 12.92 -3.01 -14.45
CA VAL A 163 11.96 -3.33 -13.37
C VAL A 163 11.36 -2.07 -12.77
N LEU A 164 12.16 -1.01 -12.57
CA LEU A 164 11.68 0.27 -12.03
C LEU A 164 10.61 0.97 -12.90
N ARG A 165 10.43 0.56 -14.16
CA ARG A 165 9.32 1.05 -15.01
C ARG A 165 7.95 0.65 -14.45
N VAL A 166 7.87 -0.36 -13.57
CA VAL A 166 6.66 -0.74 -12.82
C VAL A 166 6.13 0.38 -11.93
N LEU A 167 6.92 1.41 -11.66
CA LEU A 167 6.50 2.58 -10.88
C LEU A 167 5.67 3.58 -11.71
N ARG A 168 5.61 3.48 -13.05
CA ARG A 168 4.84 4.40 -13.92
C ARG A 168 3.36 4.55 -13.54
N PRO A 169 2.61 3.49 -13.19
CA PRO A 169 1.22 3.61 -12.76
C PRO A 169 1.06 4.43 -11.47
N LEU A 170 2.06 4.47 -10.58
CA LEU A 170 2.00 5.24 -9.34
C LEU A 170 1.87 6.75 -9.60
N ARG A 171 2.27 7.23 -10.78
CA ARG A 171 2.08 8.62 -11.21
C ARG A 171 0.60 9.00 -11.31
N ALA A 172 -0.30 8.02 -11.51
CA ALA A 172 -1.74 8.26 -11.47
C ALA A 172 -2.21 8.74 -10.09
N ILE A 173 -1.55 8.31 -9.00
CA ILE A 173 -1.81 8.80 -7.63
C ILE A 173 -1.56 10.31 -7.57
N ASN A 174 -0.52 10.82 -8.24
CA ASN A 174 -0.24 12.25 -8.25
C ASN A 174 -1.35 13.06 -8.98
N ARG A 175 -2.14 12.42 -9.85
CA ARG A 175 -3.20 13.06 -10.62
C ARG A 175 -4.59 12.91 -10.00
N ALA A 176 -4.88 11.77 -9.37
CA ALA A 176 -6.16 11.50 -8.72
C ALA A 176 -6.18 12.03 -7.27
N LYS A 177 -6.94 13.10 -7.02
CA LYS A 177 -7.04 13.75 -5.70
C LYS A 177 -7.61 12.81 -4.63
N GLY A 178 -8.62 12.01 -4.98
CA GLY A 178 -9.16 10.99 -4.08
C GLY A 178 -8.11 9.96 -3.66
N LEU A 179 -7.26 9.51 -4.60
CA LEU A 179 -6.23 8.51 -4.31
C LEU A 179 -5.09 9.08 -3.44
N LYS A 180 -4.74 10.37 -3.61
CA LYS A 180 -3.81 11.06 -2.69
C LYS A 180 -4.32 11.06 -1.26
N HIS A 181 -5.61 11.36 -1.08
CA HIS A 181 -6.20 11.38 0.24
C HIS A 181 -6.16 9.99 0.89
N VAL A 182 -6.51 8.94 0.13
CA VAL A 182 -6.41 7.54 0.61
C VAL A 182 -4.97 7.19 1.03
N VAL A 183 -3.96 7.51 0.21
CA VAL A 183 -2.55 7.25 0.54
C VAL A 183 -2.11 8.02 1.79
N GLN A 184 -2.55 9.26 1.96
CA GLN A 184 -2.27 10.04 3.15
C GLN A 184 -2.89 9.40 4.41
N CYS A 185 -4.13 8.92 4.33
CA CYS A 185 -4.77 8.19 5.43
C CYS A 185 -3.98 6.93 5.80
N VAL A 186 -3.44 6.20 4.80
CA VAL A 186 -2.58 5.04 5.05
C VAL A 186 -1.30 5.45 5.79
N PHE A 187 -0.65 6.55 5.41
CA PHE A 187 0.54 7.02 6.14
C PHE A 187 0.25 7.41 7.58
N VAL A 188 -0.89 8.05 7.84
CA VAL A 188 -1.35 8.37 9.20
C VAL A 188 -1.56 7.08 10.00
N ALA A 189 -2.26 6.09 9.43
CA ALA A 189 -2.51 4.80 10.06
C ALA A 189 -1.22 4.00 10.35
N ILE A 190 -0.24 4.03 9.44
CA ILE A 190 1.04 3.33 9.66
C ILE A 190 1.77 3.92 10.86
N ARG A 191 1.75 5.25 11.05
CA ARG A 191 2.40 5.90 12.19
C ARG A 191 1.77 5.51 13.52
N THR A 192 0.44 5.30 13.56
CA THR A 192 -0.26 4.93 14.80
C THR A 192 -0.07 3.46 15.16
N ILE A 193 -0.04 2.56 14.17
CA ILE A 193 0.13 1.12 14.39
C ILE A 193 1.62 0.74 14.60
N GLY A 194 2.55 1.60 14.17
CA GLY A 194 3.99 1.33 14.19
C GLY A 194 4.54 0.80 15.52
N ASN A 195 4.07 1.35 16.65
CA ASN A 195 4.49 0.89 17.98
C ASN A 195 4.13 -0.58 18.24
N ILE A 196 2.91 -0.99 17.88
CA ILE A 196 2.45 -2.36 18.09
C ILE A 196 3.20 -3.32 17.14
N MET A 197 3.45 -2.89 15.89
CA MET A 197 4.26 -3.68 14.95
C MET A 197 5.67 -3.94 15.48
N ILE A 198 6.32 -2.93 16.05
CA ILE A 198 7.65 -3.08 16.65
C ILE A 198 7.62 -4.10 17.79
N VAL A 199 6.64 -4.02 18.69
CA VAL A 199 6.48 -4.98 19.80
C VAL A 199 6.29 -6.40 19.28
N THR A 200 5.43 -6.60 18.29
CA THR A 200 5.19 -7.92 17.67
C THR A 200 6.45 -8.47 16.99
N THR A 201 7.21 -7.64 16.28
CA THR A 201 8.47 -8.05 15.65
C THR A 201 9.55 -8.41 16.68
N LEU A 202 9.65 -7.67 17.78
CA LEU A 202 10.57 -7.99 18.88
C LEU A 202 10.22 -9.34 19.53
N LEU A 203 8.93 -9.60 19.75
CA LEU A 203 8.48 -10.89 20.27
C LEU A 203 8.81 -12.03 19.30
N GLN A 204 8.57 -11.84 18.00
CA GLN A 204 8.93 -12.81 16.97
C GLN A 204 10.44 -13.09 16.93
N PHE A 205 11.28 -12.06 17.13
CA PHE A 205 12.72 -12.21 17.26
C PHE A 205 13.09 -13.06 18.49
N MET A 206 12.47 -12.81 19.66
CA MET A 206 12.70 -13.61 20.87
C MET A 206 12.35 -15.09 20.65
N PHE A 207 11.18 -15.38 20.06
CA PHE A 207 10.78 -16.75 19.72
C PHE A 207 11.68 -17.38 18.66
N ALA A 208 12.18 -16.62 17.69
CA ALA A 208 13.13 -17.11 16.69
C ALA A 208 14.45 -17.53 17.35
N CYS A 209 14.97 -16.73 18.30
CA CYS A 209 16.16 -17.10 19.08
C CYS A 209 15.95 -18.40 19.88
N ILE A 210 14.79 -18.57 20.51
CA ILE A 210 14.44 -19.82 21.20
C ILE A 210 14.37 -20.98 20.21
N GLY A 211 13.69 -20.79 19.07
CA GLY A 211 13.55 -21.79 18.01
C GLY A 211 14.91 -22.24 17.47
N VAL A 212 15.85 -21.31 17.24
CA VAL A 212 17.22 -21.66 16.81
C VAL A 212 17.90 -22.56 17.83
N GLN A 213 17.79 -22.27 19.12
CA GLN A 213 18.40 -23.12 20.15
C GLN A 213 17.76 -24.52 20.21
N LEU A 214 16.46 -24.64 19.91
CA LEU A 214 15.75 -25.91 19.92
C LEU A 214 15.99 -26.76 18.66
N PHE A 215 16.07 -26.13 17.49
CA PHE A 215 15.89 -26.78 16.19
C PHE A 215 17.08 -26.66 15.23
N LYS A 216 18.14 -25.92 15.56
CA LYS A 216 19.32 -25.77 14.69
C LYS A 216 19.82 -27.11 14.16
N GLY A 217 19.98 -27.25 12.85
CA GLY A 217 20.54 -28.44 12.21
C GLY A 217 19.69 -29.71 12.29
N LYS A 218 18.44 -29.64 12.75
CA LYS A 218 17.56 -30.81 12.96
C LYS A 218 16.50 -31.01 11.89
N PHE A 219 16.33 -30.06 10.97
CA PHE A 219 15.29 -30.10 9.92
C PHE A 219 15.79 -30.73 8.61
N TYR A 220 16.97 -31.33 8.64
CA TYR A 220 17.51 -32.08 7.52
C TYR A 220 16.84 -33.44 7.40
N ARG A 221 16.61 -33.86 6.15
CA ARG A 221 16.06 -35.17 5.82
C ARG A 221 16.71 -35.72 4.56
N CYS A 222 16.79 -37.04 4.48
CA CYS A 222 17.09 -37.72 3.23
C CYS A 222 15.83 -37.80 2.37
N THR A 223 15.98 -37.84 1.05
CA THR A 223 14.88 -38.19 0.13
C THR A 223 14.39 -39.63 0.29
N ASP A 224 15.25 -40.51 0.83
CA ASP A 224 14.93 -41.89 1.20
C ASP A 224 14.66 -41.96 2.71
N GLU A 225 13.42 -42.26 3.09
CA GLU A 225 12.97 -42.29 4.49
C GLU A 225 13.68 -43.37 5.33
N ALA A 226 14.27 -44.39 4.71
CA ALA A 226 14.99 -45.43 5.42
C ALA A 226 16.40 -45.00 5.90
N LYS A 227 16.91 -43.86 5.43
CA LYS A 227 18.26 -43.36 5.76
C LYS A 227 18.18 -42.11 6.62
N HIS A 228 18.77 -42.19 7.82
CA HIS A 228 18.70 -41.13 8.82
C HIS A 228 20.02 -40.36 9.02
N THR A 229 21.07 -40.63 8.25
CA THR A 229 22.36 -39.92 8.37
C THR A 229 22.86 -39.47 7.00
N PRO A 230 23.60 -38.35 6.92
CA PRO A 230 24.11 -37.82 5.67
C PRO A 230 25.11 -38.76 4.99
N GLU A 231 25.87 -39.56 5.75
CA GLU A 231 26.80 -40.54 5.19
C GLU A 231 26.06 -41.69 4.49
N GLN A 232 24.91 -42.09 5.03
CA GLN A 232 24.06 -43.14 4.47
C GLN A 232 23.16 -42.64 3.33
N CYS A 233 22.88 -41.33 3.28
CA CYS A 233 22.05 -40.69 2.25
C CYS A 233 22.86 -40.43 0.97
N LYS A 234 23.44 -41.48 0.40
CA LYS A 234 24.23 -41.44 -0.84
C LYS A 234 23.79 -42.56 -1.80
N GLY A 235 24.06 -42.35 -3.09
CA GLY A 235 23.70 -43.28 -4.16
C GLY A 235 22.26 -43.13 -4.60
N THR A 236 21.67 -44.20 -5.13
CA THR A 236 20.30 -44.19 -5.65
C THR A 236 19.35 -45.03 -4.83
N PHE A 237 18.06 -44.72 -4.91
CA PHE A 237 16.97 -45.47 -4.30
C PHE A 237 15.80 -45.62 -5.28
N VAL A 238 14.96 -46.62 -5.03
CA VAL A 238 13.80 -46.93 -5.86
C VAL A 238 12.57 -46.25 -5.27
N VAL A 239 11.84 -45.53 -6.11
CA VAL A 239 10.56 -44.92 -5.80
C VAL A 239 9.47 -45.63 -6.59
N TYR A 240 8.42 -46.05 -5.90
CA TYR A 240 7.22 -46.62 -6.50
C TYR A 240 6.18 -45.51 -6.66
N LYS A 241 5.81 -45.20 -7.89
CA LYS A 241 4.80 -44.18 -8.17
C LYS A 241 3.43 -44.72 -7.75
N ASP A 242 2.74 -44.02 -6.85
CA ASP A 242 1.40 -44.38 -6.36
C ASP A 242 1.31 -45.81 -5.77
N GLY A 243 2.42 -46.34 -5.27
CA GLY A 243 2.50 -47.71 -4.75
C GLY A 243 2.52 -48.82 -5.82
N ASP A 244 2.59 -48.47 -7.11
CA ASP A 244 2.74 -49.47 -8.18
C ASP A 244 4.14 -50.09 -8.17
N VAL A 245 4.22 -51.32 -7.70
CA VAL A 245 5.46 -52.09 -7.58
C VAL A 245 6.01 -52.49 -8.96
N ASN A 246 5.16 -52.48 -10.00
CA ASN A 246 5.53 -52.98 -11.34
C ASN A 246 6.38 -51.99 -12.14
N HIS A 247 6.36 -50.70 -11.80
CA HIS A 247 7.09 -49.64 -12.50
C HIS A 247 8.02 -48.87 -11.55
N PRO A 248 9.13 -49.49 -11.09
CA PRO A 248 10.08 -48.82 -10.20
C PRO A 248 10.82 -47.70 -10.94
N MET A 249 10.86 -46.52 -10.33
CA MET A 249 11.67 -45.39 -10.79
C MET A 249 12.91 -45.24 -9.92
N VAL A 250 14.08 -45.12 -10.53
CA VAL A 250 15.33 -44.88 -9.79
C VAL A 250 15.54 -43.38 -9.64
N ARG A 251 15.79 -42.92 -8.41
CA ARG A 251 16.15 -41.53 -8.10
C ARG A 251 17.41 -41.47 -7.26
N GLU A 252 18.11 -40.35 -7.32
CA GLU A 252 19.28 -40.09 -6.47
C GLU A 252 18.86 -39.73 -5.04
N ARG A 253 19.61 -40.19 -4.05
CA ARG A 253 19.45 -39.81 -2.65
C ARG A 253 20.09 -38.44 -2.41
N ILE A 254 19.32 -37.50 -1.87
CA ILE A 254 19.80 -36.15 -1.58
C ILE A 254 19.51 -35.83 -0.12
N TRP A 255 20.54 -35.40 0.61
CA TRP A 255 20.40 -34.86 1.95
C TRP A 255 20.02 -33.38 1.83
N GLN A 256 18.78 -33.04 2.18
CA GLN A 256 18.24 -31.71 1.97
C GLN A 256 17.64 -31.14 3.26
N ASN A 257 17.76 -29.83 3.41
CA ASN A 257 17.13 -29.10 4.49
C ASN A 257 15.67 -28.76 4.14
N SER A 258 14.85 -28.47 5.13
CA SER A 258 13.52 -27.90 4.94
C SER A 258 13.62 -26.44 4.49
N ASP A 259 12.72 -26.03 3.58
CA ASP A 259 12.63 -24.65 3.06
C ASP A 259 12.46 -23.62 4.20
N PHE A 260 11.62 -23.95 5.17
CA PHE A 260 11.51 -23.24 6.44
C PHE A 260 12.24 -24.03 7.53
N ASN A 261 13.24 -23.40 8.15
CA ASN A 261 14.13 -23.98 9.16
C ASN A 261 14.55 -22.93 10.20
N PHE A 262 15.29 -23.38 11.21
CA PHE A 262 15.72 -22.58 12.36
C PHE A 262 17.25 -22.61 12.51
N ASP A 263 18.00 -22.67 11.41
CA ASP A 263 19.48 -22.73 11.47
C ASP A 263 20.10 -21.38 11.83
N ASN A 264 19.41 -20.29 11.49
CA ASN A 264 19.77 -18.93 11.88
C ASN A 264 18.50 -18.14 12.25
N VAL A 265 18.68 -17.04 12.97
CA VAL A 265 17.57 -16.24 13.50
C VAL A 265 16.67 -15.68 12.39
N LEU A 266 17.24 -15.27 11.25
CA LEU A 266 16.46 -14.74 10.13
C LEU A 266 15.57 -15.81 9.49
N SER A 267 16.11 -17.01 9.24
CA SER A 267 15.33 -18.17 8.77
C SER A 267 14.25 -18.55 9.78
N GLY A 268 14.57 -18.54 11.08
CA GLY A 268 13.61 -18.80 12.15
C GLY A 268 12.50 -17.75 12.22
N MET A 269 12.83 -16.47 12.03
CA MET A 269 11.83 -15.40 11.90
C MET A 269 10.93 -15.62 10.70
N MET A 270 11.47 -16.01 9.54
CA MET A 270 10.68 -16.33 8.34
C MET A 270 9.76 -17.53 8.57
N ALA A 271 10.24 -18.59 9.24
CA ALA A 271 9.44 -19.75 9.61
C ALA A 271 8.32 -19.40 10.60
N LEU A 272 8.61 -18.55 11.60
CA LEU A 272 7.60 -18.06 12.53
C LEU A 272 6.62 -17.07 11.88
N PHE A 273 7.03 -16.38 10.82
CA PHE A 273 6.15 -15.53 10.03
C PHE A 273 5.08 -16.36 9.32
N THR A 274 5.42 -17.49 8.70
CA THR A 274 4.41 -18.38 8.09
C THR A 274 3.47 -18.99 9.12
N VAL A 275 3.98 -19.30 10.33
CA VAL A 275 3.13 -19.72 11.45
C VAL A 275 2.18 -18.60 11.89
N SER A 276 2.64 -17.33 11.91
CA SER A 276 1.79 -16.18 12.28
C SER A 276 0.66 -15.91 11.29
N THR A 277 0.84 -16.27 10.02
CA THR A 277 -0.20 -16.16 8.99
C THR A 277 -1.14 -17.36 8.98
N PHE A 278 -0.92 -18.35 9.86
CA PHE A 278 -1.64 -19.63 9.89
C PHE A 278 -1.52 -20.46 8.61
N GLU A 279 -0.47 -20.26 7.83
CA GLU A 279 -0.25 -20.95 6.56
C GLU A 279 0.86 -21.98 6.68
N GLY A 280 0.56 -23.24 6.39
CA GLY A 280 1.55 -24.33 6.42
C GLY A 280 2.13 -24.66 7.80
N TRP A 281 1.63 -24.05 8.88
CA TRP A 281 2.10 -24.28 10.25
C TRP A 281 2.02 -25.74 10.73
N PRO A 282 1.02 -26.57 10.35
CA PRO A 282 0.98 -27.97 10.77
C PRO A 282 2.15 -28.76 10.17
N ALA A 283 2.52 -28.47 8.92
CA ALA A 283 3.65 -29.14 8.27
C ALA A 283 4.98 -28.79 8.94
N LEU A 284 5.15 -27.55 9.38
CA LEU A 284 6.32 -27.14 10.15
C LEU A 284 6.32 -27.76 11.55
N LEU A 285 5.17 -27.81 12.21
CA LEU A 285 4.99 -28.46 13.50
C LEU A 285 5.35 -29.94 13.45
N TYR A 286 4.82 -30.70 12.48
CA TYR A 286 5.13 -32.13 12.35
C TYR A 286 6.61 -32.37 12.11
N LYS A 287 7.26 -31.57 11.24
CA LYS A 287 8.71 -31.62 11.07
C LYS A 287 9.48 -31.33 12.36
N ALA A 288 8.97 -30.43 13.20
CA ALA A 288 9.57 -30.12 14.48
C ALA A 288 9.36 -31.21 15.53
N ILE A 289 8.21 -31.90 15.52
CA ILE A 289 7.93 -33.08 16.37
C ILE A 289 8.85 -34.24 15.99
N ASP A 290 9.05 -34.44 14.69
CA ASP A 290 9.88 -35.52 14.18
C ASP A 290 11.39 -35.18 14.26
N ALA A 291 11.75 -33.96 14.65
CA ALA A 291 13.12 -33.49 14.71
C ALA A 291 13.93 -34.23 15.79
N ASN A 292 15.00 -34.90 15.36
CA ASN A 292 15.88 -35.66 16.24
C ASN A 292 17.11 -34.82 16.68
N GLY A 293 18.32 -35.26 16.31
CA GLY A 293 19.59 -34.62 16.63
C GLY A 293 20.16 -33.86 15.44
N GLU A 294 21.26 -33.16 15.68
CA GLU A 294 22.03 -32.50 14.61
C GLU A 294 22.54 -33.58 13.63
N ASN A 295 22.46 -33.29 12.33
CA ASN A 295 22.84 -34.22 11.24
C ASN A 295 22.13 -35.59 11.28
N SER A 296 20.99 -35.66 11.96
CA SER A 296 20.17 -36.87 12.05
C SER A 296 18.82 -36.61 11.41
N GLY A 297 18.32 -37.59 10.66
CA GLY A 297 17.05 -37.52 9.98
C GLY A 297 15.89 -37.58 10.97
N PRO A 298 14.68 -37.23 10.51
CA PRO A 298 13.50 -37.24 11.36
C PRO A 298 13.19 -38.65 11.87
N ILE A 299 12.65 -38.72 13.08
CA ILE A 299 12.08 -39.93 13.68
C ILE A 299 10.62 -39.61 13.98
N TYR A 300 9.70 -40.41 13.42
CA TYR A 300 8.27 -40.18 13.58
C TYR A 300 7.84 -40.10 15.05
N ASN A 301 7.14 -39.03 15.42
CA ASN A 301 6.61 -38.78 16.77
C ASN A 301 7.69 -38.81 17.89
N TYR A 302 8.90 -38.34 17.61
CA TYR A 302 9.98 -38.39 18.59
C TYR A 302 9.80 -37.45 19.79
N ARG A 303 9.42 -36.19 19.54
CA ARG A 303 9.28 -35.16 20.59
C ARG A 303 7.98 -34.38 20.44
N VAL A 304 6.88 -34.99 20.87
CA VAL A 304 5.55 -34.38 20.79
C VAL A 304 5.43 -33.13 21.69
N GLU A 305 6.26 -33.01 22.73
CA GLU A 305 6.25 -31.89 23.68
C GLU A 305 6.61 -30.56 23.01
N ILE A 306 7.34 -30.61 21.90
CA ILE A 306 7.72 -29.45 21.09
C ILE A 306 6.49 -28.70 20.56
N SER A 307 5.35 -29.38 20.43
CA SER A 307 4.09 -28.76 20.03
C SER A 307 3.72 -27.56 20.91
N ILE A 308 4.08 -27.60 22.20
CA ILE A 308 3.81 -26.51 23.15
C ILE A 308 4.44 -25.20 22.67
N PHE A 309 5.65 -25.23 22.10
CA PHE A 309 6.33 -24.04 21.57
C PHE A 309 5.48 -23.34 20.50
N PHE A 310 4.97 -24.10 19.52
CA PHE A 310 4.16 -23.55 18.43
C PHE A 310 2.79 -23.08 18.91
N ILE A 311 2.13 -23.85 19.78
CA ILE A 311 0.80 -23.47 20.30
C ILE A 311 0.88 -22.20 21.15
N VAL A 312 1.89 -22.09 22.02
CA VAL A 312 2.11 -20.87 22.82
C VAL A 312 2.41 -19.68 21.92
N TYR A 313 3.29 -19.84 20.92
CA TYR A 313 3.59 -18.79 19.95
C TYR A 313 2.32 -18.34 19.20
N ILE A 314 1.52 -19.29 18.71
CA ILE A 314 0.24 -19.02 18.02
C ILE A 314 -0.70 -18.21 18.90
N ILE A 315 -0.91 -18.61 20.15
CA ILE A 315 -1.83 -17.90 21.06
C ILE A 315 -1.36 -16.47 21.28
N ILE A 316 -0.07 -16.27 21.56
CA ILE A 316 0.47 -14.94 21.83
C ILE A 316 0.37 -14.05 20.59
N ILE A 317 0.79 -14.54 19.41
CA ILE A 317 0.73 -13.75 18.18
C ILE A 317 -0.71 -13.49 17.74
N ALA A 318 -1.62 -14.46 17.87
CA ALA A 318 -3.04 -14.26 17.56
C ALA A 318 -3.64 -13.13 18.42
N PHE A 319 -3.29 -13.08 19.70
CA PHE A 319 -3.69 -12.01 20.61
C PHE A 319 -3.16 -10.64 20.14
N PHE A 320 -1.88 -10.54 19.77
CA PHE A 320 -1.32 -9.30 19.23
C PHE A 320 -1.95 -8.90 17.89
N MET A 321 -2.21 -9.85 16.99
CA MET A 321 -2.87 -9.58 15.72
C MET A 321 -4.29 -9.04 15.90
N MET A 322 -5.06 -9.62 16.84
CA MET A 322 -6.37 -9.09 17.21
C MET A 322 -6.28 -7.67 17.78
N ASN A 323 -5.30 -7.41 18.64
CA ASN A 323 -5.07 -6.06 19.20
C ASN A 323 -4.68 -5.03 18.15
N ILE A 324 -3.89 -5.40 17.13
CA ILE A 324 -3.57 -4.53 15.99
C ILE A 324 -4.85 -4.17 15.23
N PHE A 325 -5.69 -5.16 14.94
CA PHE A 325 -6.95 -4.94 14.22
C PHE A 325 -7.90 -4.02 14.99
N VAL A 326 -8.12 -4.32 16.28
CA VAL A 326 -8.98 -3.51 17.16
C VAL A 326 -8.43 -2.09 17.30
N GLY A 327 -7.13 -1.94 17.52
CA GLY A 327 -6.47 -0.64 17.62
C GLY A 327 -6.66 0.21 16.36
N PHE A 328 -6.47 -0.37 15.18
CA PHE A 328 -6.69 0.32 13.91
C PHE A 328 -8.15 0.76 13.73
N VAL A 329 -9.10 -0.13 14.02
CA VAL A 329 -10.54 0.17 13.91
C VAL A 329 -10.91 1.30 14.86
N ILE A 330 -10.52 1.23 16.15
CA ILE A 330 -10.86 2.30 17.12
C ILE A 330 -10.26 3.64 16.69
N ILE A 331 -9.00 3.66 16.25
CA ILE A 331 -8.33 4.91 15.83
C ILE A 331 -9.03 5.50 14.60
N THR A 332 -9.36 4.67 13.62
CA THR A 332 -10.06 5.15 12.41
C THR A 332 -11.47 5.64 12.73
N PHE A 333 -12.22 4.96 13.58
CA PHE A 333 -13.55 5.42 14.04
C PHE A 333 -13.47 6.72 14.83
N ARG A 334 -12.46 6.86 15.70
CA ARG A 334 -12.25 8.08 16.48
C ARG A 334 -11.85 9.23 15.58
N GLU A 335 -10.92 9.02 14.65
CA GLU A 335 -10.46 10.06 13.74
C GLU A 335 -11.56 10.51 12.77
N GLN A 336 -12.33 9.58 12.20
CA GLN A 336 -13.50 9.93 11.37
C GLN A 336 -14.61 10.59 12.18
N GLY A 337 -14.85 10.12 13.40
CA GLY A 337 -15.80 10.73 14.32
C GLY A 337 -15.40 12.16 14.65
N GLU A 338 -14.19 12.39 15.15
CA GLU A 338 -13.70 13.72 15.57
C GLU A 338 -13.54 14.69 14.38
N GLN A 339 -13.22 14.22 13.17
CA GLN A 339 -13.16 15.06 11.98
C GLN A 339 -14.52 15.65 11.58
N GLU A 340 -15.62 14.93 11.85
CA GLU A 340 -16.97 15.42 11.55
C GLU A 340 -17.37 16.63 12.42
N TYR A 341 -16.76 16.78 13.60
CA TYR A 341 -17.06 17.84 14.59
C TYR A 341 -16.02 18.96 14.63
N LYS A 342 -14.89 18.85 13.91
CA LYS A 342 -13.72 19.70 14.12
C LYS A 342 -13.91 21.20 13.82
N ASN A 343 -15.05 21.61 13.26
CA ASN A 343 -15.40 23.01 12.97
C ASN A 343 -16.92 23.29 13.05
N CYS A 344 -17.67 22.53 13.86
CA CYS A 344 -19.13 22.71 13.98
C CYS A 344 -19.51 23.13 15.39
N GLU A 345 -20.27 24.23 15.50
CA GLU A 345 -20.92 24.64 16.75
C GLU A 345 -22.08 23.69 17.15
N LEU A 346 -22.64 22.96 16.16
CA LEU A 346 -23.75 22.04 16.37
C LEU A 346 -23.29 20.60 16.67
N ASP A 347 -23.92 19.99 17.66
CA ASP A 347 -23.78 18.56 18.02
C ASP A 347 -24.29 17.63 16.89
N LYS A 348 -23.85 16.35 16.89
CA LYS A 348 -24.24 15.32 15.90
C LYS A 348 -25.74 15.24 15.70
N ASN A 349 -26.49 15.23 16.81
CA ASN A 349 -27.93 15.10 16.78
C ASN A 349 -28.59 16.34 16.16
N GLN A 350 -28.09 17.53 16.50
CA GLN A 350 -28.60 18.78 15.96
C GLN A 350 -28.36 18.88 14.45
N ARG A 351 -27.17 18.46 13.98
CA ARG A 351 -26.86 18.41 12.55
C ARG A 351 -27.75 17.43 11.80
N GLN A 352 -27.97 16.23 12.36
CA GLN A 352 -28.88 15.26 11.75
C GLN A 352 -30.31 15.80 11.65
N CYS A 353 -30.79 16.54 12.67
CA CYS A 353 -32.09 17.22 12.62
C CYS A 353 -32.15 18.32 11.57
N VAL A 354 -31.12 19.18 11.47
CA VAL A 354 -31.05 20.26 10.47
C VAL A 354 -30.96 19.68 9.06
N GLU A 355 -30.13 18.67 8.85
CA GLU A 355 -29.99 18.01 7.56
C GLU A 355 -31.27 17.31 7.15
N TYR A 356 -31.95 16.62 8.08
CA TYR A 356 -33.26 16.04 7.83
C TYR A 356 -34.28 17.13 7.47
N ALA A 357 -34.35 18.23 8.22
CA ALA A 357 -35.27 19.33 7.94
C ALA A 357 -35.02 19.98 6.57
N LEU A 358 -33.75 20.14 6.17
CA LEU A 358 -33.37 20.74 4.89
C LEU A 358 -33.55 19.78 3.69
N LYS A 359 -33.31 18.48 3.89
CA LYS A 359 -33.42 17.47 2.82
C LYS A 359 -34.77 16.79 2.74
N ALA A 360 -35.62 16.91 3.75
CA ALA A 360 -36.96 16.33 3.76
C ALA A 360 -37.77 16.90 2.59
N GLN A 361 -38.14 16.02 1.67
CA GLN A 361 -39.11 16.33 0.63
C GLN A 361 -40.48 15.83 1.09
N PRO A 362 -41.56 16.59 0.81
CA PRO A 362 -42.89 16.16 1.20
C PRO A 362 -43.23 14.85 0.51
N LEU A 363 -43.65 13.87 1.31
CA LEU A 363 -44.21 12.62 0.79
C LEU A 363 -45.45 12.96 -0.05
N LYS A 364 -45.43 12.57 -1.33
CA LYS A 364 -46.57 12.73 -2.22
C LYS A 364 -47.64 11.70 -1.87
N LEU A 365 -48.48 12.05 -0.91
CA LEU A 365 -49.69 11.29 -0.60
C LEU A 365 -50.73 11.54 -1.69
N TYR A 366 -51.07 10.49 -2.44
CA TYR A 366 -52.15 10.57 -3.44
C TYR A 366 -53.50 10.49 -2.74
N ILE A 367 -54.20 11.62 -2.67
CA ILE A 367 -55.59 11.68 -2.20
C ILE A 367 -56.49 11.67 -3.44
N PRO A 368 -57.28 10.61 -3.67
CA PRO A 368 -58.18 10.53 -4.82
C PRO A 368 -59.27 11.60 -4.73
N LYS A 369 -59.45 12.38 -5.81
CA LYS A 369 -60.45 13.47 -5.87
C LYS A 369 -61.87 12.98 -6.16
N ASN A 370 -62.02 11.79 -6.75
CA ASN A 370 -63.32 11.23 -7.10
C ASN A 370 -63.96 10.58 -5.86
N PRO A 371 -65.20 10.95 -5.46
CA PRO A 371 -65.86 10.41 -4.27
C PRO A 371 -66.03 8.88 -4.29
N VAL A 372 -66.13 8.26 -5.47
CA VAL A 372 -66.20 6.79 -5.59
C VAL A 372 -64.84 6.16 -5.29
N GLN A 373 -63.76 6.75 -5.82
CA GLN A 373 -62.38 6.30 -5.62
C GLN A 373 -61.92 6.55 -4.17
N TYR A 374 -62.38 7.63 -3.55
CA TYR A 374 -62.17 7.91 -2.12
C TYR A 374 -62.84 6.86 -1.23
N LYS A 375 -64.11 6.51 -1.50
CA LYS A 375 -64.79 5.40 -0.79
C LYS A 375 -64.06 4.07 -0.95
N PHE A 376 -63.56 3.78 -2.16
CA PHE A 376 -62.79 2.57 -2.44
C PHE A 376 -61.47 2.51 -1.64
N CYS A 377 -60.67 3.58 -1.67
CA CYS A 377 -59.43 3.66 -0.88
C CYS A 377 -59.67 3.61 0.63
N HIS A 378 -60.83 4.10 1.11
CA HIS A 378 -61.19 4.06 2.52
C HIS A 378 -61.70 2.68 2.98
N HIS A 379 -62.39 1.93 2.12
CA HIS A 379 -62.89 0.57 2.45
C HIS A 379 -61.86 -0.52 2.17
N ASN A 380 -60.85 -0.24 1.34
CA ASN A 380 -59.81 -1.19 1.00
C ASN A 380 -58.44 -0.47 1.07
N PRO A 381 -57.92 -0.22 2.28
CA PRO A 381 -56.62 0.42 2.43
C PRO A 381 -55.56 -0.47 1.79
N PRO A 382 -54.66 0.07 0.94
CA PRO A 382 -53.52 -0.69 0.47
C PRO A 382 -52.71 -1.12 1.70
N GLY A 383 -52.48 -2.43 1.83
CA GLY A 383 -51.70 -2.99 2.93
C GLY A 383 -50.33 -2.31 2.99
N LEU A 384 -50.05 -1.69 4.15
CA LEU A 384 -48.72 -1.31 4.60
C LEU A 384 -48.03 -2.53 5.19
#